data_AF-A0A5C8UX04-F1
#
_entry.id   AF-A0A5C8UX04-F1
#
_cell.length_a   1.000
_cell.length_b   1.000
_cell.length_c   1.000
_cell.angle_alpha   90.00
_cell.angle_beta   90.00
_cell.angle_gamma   90.00
#
_symmetry.space_group_name_H-M   'P 1'
#
loop_
_entity.id
_entity.type
_entity.pdbx_description
1 polymer ?
#
loop_
_entity_poly.entity_id
_entity_poly.type
_entity_poly.pdbx_seq_one_letter_code
_entity_poly.pdbx_strand_id
1 'polypeptide(L)'
;MWGSWGLFAVDFLIKLVLAEDRARWFLGHLIDFFLVALPFLQPLRLLRVFTLFAVMQRIFGKALRGRIAIYVVGSSVLLVFLSALAVLEAERPAPHSKITNFGDAIWWACETVTTVGFGDFVPVTVEGRVVAVGLMVCGLALVGVIAATLASWLIAQVSIVEEVEAQETRAELTELIEMVGALRVELAQLKIANPSAPDGSPPGRS
;
A
#
# COMPACT_ATOMS: atom_id res chain seq x y z
N MET A 1 -35.89 11.36 6.33
CA MET A 1 -34.71 10.89 7.08
C MET A 1 -35.08 10.32 8.46
N TRP A 2 -36.00 9.34 8.53
CA TRP A 2 -36.39 8.66 9.80
C TRP A 2 -36.43 7.13 9.67
N GLY A 3 -36.35 6.58 8.44
CA GLY A 3 -36.38 5.14 8.19
C GLY A 3 -35.08 4.40 8.53
N SER A 4 -33.95 5.10 8.59
CA SER A 4 -32.66 4.52 8.96
C SER A 4 -32.58 4.11 10.44
N TRP A 5 -33.33 4.79 11.32
CA TRP A 5 -33.37 4.49 12.75
C TRP A 5 -34.12 3.17 13.06
N GLY A 6 -35.21 2.90 12.34
CA GLY A 6 -36.03 1.70 12.57
C GLY A 6 -35.34 0.41 12.14
N LEU A 7 -34.67 0.42 10.98
CA LEU A 7 -33.94 -0.75 10.47
C LEU A 7 -32.77 -1.13 11.39
N PHE A 8 -32.15 -0.14 12.03
CA PHE A 8 -31.02 -0.31 12.93
C PHE A 8 -31.42 -0.91 14.29
N ALA A 9 -32.56 -0.49 14.84
CA ALA A 9 -33.09 -1.04 16.10
C ALA A 9 -33.46 -2.53 15.97
N VAL A 10 -33.98 -2.92 14.81
CA VAL A 10 -34.38 -4.31 14.52
C VAL A 10 -33.16 -5.21 14.31
N ASP A 11 -32.14 -4.76 13.57
CA ASP A 11 -30.88 -5.50 13.38
C ASP A 11 -30.14 -5.73 14.71
N PHE A 12 -30.18 -4.74 15.61
CA PHE A 12 -29.62 -4.83 16.96
C PHE A 12 -30.34 -5.87 17.83
N LEU A 13 -31.67 -5.90 17.82
CA LEU A 13 -32.47 -6.87 18.59
C LEU A 13 -32.26 -8.31 18.10
N ILE A 14 -32.15 -8.52 16.79
CA ILE A 14 -31.91 -9.85 16.19
C ILE A 14 -30.53 -10.40 16.62
N LYS A 15 -29.50 -9.55 16.58
CA LYS A 15 -28.13 -9.95 16.96
C LYS A 15 -27.96 -10.17 18.46
N LEU A 16 -28.76 -9.49 19.30
CA LEU A 16 -28.74 -9.66 20.75
C LEU A 16 -29.36 -10.99 21.19
N VAL A 17 -30.37 -11.48 20.47
CA VAL A 17 -31.10 -12.70 20.83
C VAL A 17 -30.40 -13.98 20.32
N LEU A 18 -29.53 -13.87 19.30
CA LEU A 18 -28.92 -15.02 18.63
C LEU A 18 -27.53 -15.46 19.14
N ALA A 19 -26.93 -14.77 20.12
CA ALA A 19 -25.55 -15.04 20.56
C ALA A 19 -25.48 -15.69 21.96
N GLU A 20 -25.36 -17.01 22.00
CA GLU A 20 -25.33 -17.82 23.23
C GLU A 20 -23.96 -17.90 23.94
N ASP A 21 -22.82 -17.55 23.30
CA ASP A 21 -21.48 -17.72 23.90
C ASP A 21 -20.73 -16.38 24.17
N ARG A 22 -20.79 -15.93 25.43
CA ARG A 22 -20.71 -14.49 25.78
C ARG A 22 -19.35 -13.94 26.22
N ALA A 23 -18.32 -14.75 26.49
CA ALA A 23 -17.16 -14.27 27.27
C ALA A 23 -15.84 -14.05 26.49
N ARG A 24 -15.47 -14.93 25.55
CA ARG A 24 -14.15 -14.85 24.87
C ARG A 24 -14.17 -14.07 23.55
N TRP A 25 -15.33 -14.00 22.91
CA TRP A 25 -15.51 -13.20 21.69
C TRP A 25 -15.69 -11.70 22.01
N PHE A 26 -16.25 -11.38 23.19
CA PHE A 26 -16.52 -10.02 23.63
C PHE A 26 -15.24 -9.18 23.78
N LEU A 27 -14.14 -9.71 24.33
CA LEU A 27 -12.90 -8.93 24.52
C LEU A 27 -12.09 -8.69 23.24
N GLY A 28 -12.21 -9.55 22.22
CA GLY A 28 -11.49 -9.39 20.95
C GLY A 28 -12.21 -8.49 19.93
N HIS A 29 -13.53 -8.31 20.08
CA HIS A 29 -14.39 -7.62 19.10
C HIS A 29 -15.24 -6.48 19.69
N LEU A 30 -15.10 -6.16 20.98
CA LEU A 30 -15.84 -5.10 21.67
C LEU A 30 -15.69 -3.72 21.00
N ILE A 31 -14.54 -3.42 20.40
CA ILE A 31 -14.31 -2.15 19.71
C ILE A 31 -15.08 -2.10 18.40
N ASP A 32 -15.01 -3.12 17.55
CA ASP A 32 -15.75 -3.13 16.28
C ASP A 32 -17.28 -3.25 16.51
N PHE A 33 -17.72 -3.89 17.61
CA PHE A 33 -19.13 -3.97 18.00
C PHE A 33 -19.68 -2.65 18.56
N PHE A 34 -18.95 -1.97 19.46
CA PHE A 34 -19.37 -0.69 20.04
C PHE A 34 -19.26 0.47 19.04
N LEU A 35 -18.36 0.36 18.05
CA LEU A 35 -18.13 1.35 17.00
C LEU A 35 -19.14 1.26 15.85
N VAL A 36 -19.69 0.07 15.56
CA VAL A 36 -20.83 -0.07 14.65
C VAL A 36 -22.13 0.45 15.30
N ALA A 37 -22.24 0.39 16.62
CA ALA A 37 -23.43 0.79 17.38
C ALA A 37 -23.59 2.32 17.59
N LEU A 38 -22.52 3.12 17.50
CA LEU A 38 -22.59 4.57 17.72
C LEU A 38 -22.32 5.38 16.43
N PRO A 39 -23.38 5.74 15.67
CA PRO A 39 -23.26 6.70 14.57
C PRO A 39 -22.76 8.09 15.02
N PHE A 40 -22.69 8.39 16.32
CA PHE A 40 -22.13 9.62 16.88
C PHE A 40 -20.59 9.61 17.04
N LEU A 41 -19.94 8.43 16.99
CA LEU A 41 -18.48 8.28 17.13
C LEU A 41 -17.73 8.16 15.79
N GLN A 42 -18.39 8.45 14.67
CA GLN A 42 -17.75 8.53 13.34
C GLN A 42 -16.44 9.36 13.31
N PRO A 43 -16.26 10.46 14.09
CA PRO A 43 -14.98 11.16 14.16
C PRO A 43 -13.81 10.27 14.64
N LEU A 44 -14.05 9.25 15.48
CA LEU A 44 -13.00 8.31 15.90
C LEU A 44 -12.56 7.38 14.76
N ARG A 45 -13.31 7.29 13.66
CA ARG A 45 -12.84 6.61 12.44
C ARG A 45 -11.66 7.34 11.80
N LEU A 46 -11.57 8.68 11.95
CA LEU A 46 -10.37 9.43 11.54
C LEU A 46 -9.16 9.05 12.39
N LEU A 47 -9.35 8.75 13.68
CA LEU A 47 -8.30 8.18 14.52
C LEU A 47 -7.82 6.82 13.97
N ARG A 48 -8.71 5.99 13.41
CA ARG A 48 -8.32 4.76 12.69
C ARG A 48 -7.45 5.06 11.48
N VAL A 49 -7.81 6.04 10.64
CA VAL A 49 -6.99 6.49 9.51
C VAL A 49 -5.64 7.05 9.99
N PHE A 50 -5.61 7.78 11.11
CA PHE A 50 -4.39 8.31 11.70
C PHE A 50 -3.50 7.20 12.27
N THR A 51 -4.09 6.16 12.89
CA THR A 51 -3.36 4.96 13.34
C THR A 51 -2.92 4.08 12.18
N LEU A 52 -3.71 3.94 11.11
CA LEU A 52 -3.31 3.25 9.88
C LEU A 52 -2.18 4.02 9.19
N PHE A 53 -2.25 5.35 9.17
CA PHE A 53 -1.17 6.21 8.72
C PHE A 53 0.08 6.06 9.59
N ALA A 54 -0.07 6.02 10.92
CA ALA A 54 1.05 5.83 11.85
C ALA A 54 1.64 4.40 11.81
N VAL A 55 0.82 3.37 11.58
CA VAL A 55 1.24 1.97 11.39
C VAL A 55 1.89 1.79 10.03
N MET A 56 1.35 2.41 8.98
CA MET A 56 2.00 2.55 7.67
C MET A 56 3.37 3.21 7.86
N GLN A 57 3.46 4.33 8.59
CA GLN A 57 4.75 4.95 8.91
C GLN A 57 5.68 4.02 9.71
N ARG A 58 5.16 3.15 10.59
CA ARG A 58 5.96 2.20 11.38
C ARG A 58 6.51 1.04 10.55
N ILE A 59 5.75 0.54 9.58
CA ILE A 59 6.17 -0.52 8.65
C ILE A 59 7.19 0.03 7.64
N PHE A 60 6.97 1.26 7.16
CA PHE A 60 7.89 1.96 6.24
C PHE A 60 9.11 2.59 6.95
N GLY A 61 9.14 2.55 8.29
CA GLY A 61 10.02 3.33 9.16
C GLY A 61 11.49 2.89 9.26
N LYS A 62 11.98 1.99 8.41
CA LYS A 62 13.41 1.62 8.37
C LYS A 62 14.09 1.81 7.01
N ALA A 63 13.35 2.16 5.96
CA ALA A 63 13.91 2.46 4.64
C ALA A 63 13.84 3.96 4.36
N LEU A 64 14.88 4.53 3.75
CA LEU A 64 14.95 5.92 3.26
C LEU A 64 13.67 6.36 2.50
N ARG A 65 13.01 5.39 1.87
CA ARG A 65 11.75 5.48 1.12
C ARG A 65 10.56 5.97 1.96
N GLY A 66 10.48 5.58 3.25
CA GLY A 66 9.41 6.03 4.16
C GLY A 66 9.51 7.51 4.53
N ARG A 67 10.73 8.03 4.74
CA ARG A 67 10.96 9.47 4.98
C ARG A 67 10.52 10.31 3.78
N ILE A 68 10.89 9.89 2.56
CA ILE A 68 10.52 10.59 1.33
C ILE A 68 9.00 10.63 1.18
N ALA A 69 8.29 9.52 1.45
CA ALA A 69 6.83 9.48 1.40
C ALA A 69 6.18 10.46 2.39
N ILE A 70 6.69 10.57 3.62
CA ILE A 70 6.19 11.53 4.61
C ILE A 70 6.42 12.97 4.17
N TYR A 71 7.60 13.29 3.63
CA TYR A 71 7.88 14.61 3.09
C TYR A 71 6.98 14.95 1.91
N VAL A 72 6.72 13.99 1.01
CA VAL A 72 5.84 14.17 -0.15
C VAL A 72 4.39 14.38 0.27
N VAL A 73 3.88 13.61 1.22
CA VAL A 73 2.52 13.81 1.75
C VAL A 73 2.42 15.14 2.49
N GLY A 74 3.39 15.45 3.36
CA GLY A 74 3.42 16.72 4.09
C GLY A 74 3.52 17.93 3.17
N SER A 75 4.38 17.87 2.14
CA SER A 75 4.50 18.93 1.14
C SER A 75 3.24 19.07 0.29
N SER A 76 2.55 17.98 -0.03
CA SER A 76 1.28 18.01 -0.75
C SER A 76 0.18 18.69 0.06
N VAL A 77 0.07 18.37 1.35
CA VAL A 77 -0.90 19.03 2.25
C VAL A 77 -0.60 20.52 2.36
N LEU A 78 0.68 20.88 2.52
CA LEU A 78 1.10 22.27 2.55
C LEU A 78 0.80 23.00 1.24
N LEU A 79 1.05 22.35 0.09
CA LEU A 79 0.73 22.87 -1.23
C LEU A 79 -0.77 23.13 -1.38
N VAL A 80 -1.63 22.17 -1.02
CA VAL A 80 -3.09 22.33 -1.05
C VAL A 80 -3.51 23.53 -0.20
N PHE A 81 -2.96 23.66 1.00
CA PHE A 81 -3.27 24.77 1.90
C PHE A 81 -2.83 26.12 1.33
N LEU A 82 -1.60 26.21 0.80
CA LEU A 82 -1.07 27.44 0.19
C LEU A 82 -1.83 27.80 -1.10
N SER A 83 -2.15 26.83 -1.95
CA SER A 83 -2.93 27.04 -3.17
C SER A 83 -4.35 27.49 -2.85
N ALA A 84 -4.99 26.92 -1.81
CA ALA A 84 -6.31 27.35 -1.36
C ALA A 84 -6.29 28.80 -0.87
N LEU A 85 -5.28 29.20 -0.08
CA LEU A 85 -5.12 30.59 0.36
C LEU A 85 -4.86 31.55 -0.81
N ALA A 86 -3.91 31.20 -1.69
CA ALA A 86 -3.54 32.04 -2.82
C ALA A 86 -4.71 32.24 -3.81
N VAL A 87 -5.46 31.17 -4.10
CA VAL A 87 -6.65 31.28 -4.94
C VAL A 87 -7.77 32.05 -4.24
N LEU A 88 -8.00 31.83 -2.94
CA LEU A 88 -9.02 32.60 -2.22
C LEU A 88 -8.71 34.09 -2.23
N GLU A 89 -7.45 34.49 -2.06
CA GLU A 89 -7.03 35.90 -2.09
C GLU A 89 -7.17 36.51 -3.49
N ALA A 90 -6.77 35.78 -4.53
CA ALA A 90 -6.92 36.22 -5.92
C ALA A 90 -8.40 36.33 -6.36
N GLU A 91 -9.24 35.40 -5.89
CA GLU A 91 -10.63 35.26 -6.35
C GLU A 91 -11.65 36.06 -5.52
N ARG A 92 -11.36 36.38 -4.26
CA ARG A 92 -12.24 37.19 -3.39
C ARG A 92 -12.69 38.52 -4.00
N PRO A 93 -11.81 39.31 -4.64
CA PRO A 93 -12.21 40.59 -5.23
C PRO A 93 -12.93 40.44 -6.57
N ALA A 94 -13.02 39.23 -7.15
CA ALA A 94 -13.56 39.02 -8.47
C ALA A 94 -15.10 38.81 -8.45
N PRO A 95 -15.88 39.62 -9.19
CA PRO A 95 -17.35 39.59 -9.13
C PRO A 95 -18.03 38.34 -9.72
N HIS A 96 -17.28 37.49 -10.44
CA HIS A 96 -17.79 36.25 -11.03
C HIS A 96 -17.20 34.98 -10.39
N SER A 97 -16.44 35.11 -9.30
CA SER A 97 -15.88 33.95 -8.64
C SER A 97 -16.88 33.23 -7.75
N LYS A 98 -16.84 31.90 -7.81
CA LYS A 98 -17.59 31.03 -6.89
C LYS A 98 -16.80 30.69 -5.63
N ILE A 99 -15.48 30.97 -5.61
CA ILE A 99 -14.60 30.67 -4.48
C ILE A 99 -14.67 31.85 -3.51
N THR A 100 -15.63 31.78 -2.57
CA THR A 100 -15.93 32.91 -1.66
C THR A 100 -15.47 32.69 -0.24
N ASN A 101 -15.33 31.42 0.16
CA ASN A 101 -14.88 31.03 1.48
C ASN A 101 -13.70 30.05 1.41
N PHE A 102 -13.03 29.85 2.54
CA PHE A 102 -11.85 28.98 2.62
C PHE A 102 -12.18 27.49 2.41
N GLY A 103 -13.38 27.05 2.76
CA GLY A 103 -13.84 25.69 2.53
C GLY A 103 -13.95 25.37 1.04
N ASP A 104 -14.53 26.27 0.26
CA ASP A 104 -14.63 26.17 -1.21
C ASP A 104 -13.23 26.10 -1.85
N ALA A 105 -12.30 26.93 -1.36
CA ALA A 105 -10.93 26.96 -1.86
C ALA A 105 -10.15 25.67 -1.55
N ILE A 106 -10.32 25.11 -0.35
CA ILE A 106 -9.75 23.79 -0.01
C ILE A 106 -10.37 22.69 -0.86
N TRP A 107 -11.69 22.70 -1.03
CA TRP A 107 -12.40 21.71 -1.83
C TRP A 107 -11.87 21.71 -3.27
N TRP A 108 -11.79 22.90 -3.88
CA TRP A 108 -11.18 23.11 -5.19
C TRP A 108 -9.73 22.62 -5.27
N ALA A 109 -8.90 22.95 -4.27
CA ALA A 109 -7.51 22.54 -4.27
C ALA A 109 -7.35 21.01 -4.14
N CYS A 110 -8.21 20.37 -3.35
CA CYS A 110 -8.28 18.90 -3.21
C CYS A 110 -8.69 18.22 -4.52
N GLU A 111 -9.77 18.64 -5.17
CA GLU A 111 -10.18 18.03 -6.44
C GLU A 111 -9.15 18.27 -7.56
N THR A 112 -8.46 19.41 -7.53
CA THR A 112 -7.43 19.75 -8.53
C THR A 112 -6.17 18.91 -8.35
N VAL A 113 -5.65 18.79 -7.12
CA VAL A 113 -4.44 17.99 -6.86
C VAL A 113 -4.67 16.49 -7.08
N THR A 114 -5.89 16.02 -6.81
CA THR A 114 -6.31 14.63 -7.07
C THR A 114 -6.70 14.40 -8.54
N THR A 115 -6.66 15.44 -9.38
CA THR A 115 -7.02 15.39 -10.80
C THR A 115 -8.49 14.99 -11.07
N VAL A 116 -9.37 15.12 -10.08
CA VAL A 116 -10.81 14.83 -10.21
C VAL A 116 -11.52 15.94 -10.99
N GLY A 117 -11.36 17.19 -10.54
CA GLY A 117 -11.89 18.39 -11.20
C GLY A 117 -13.38 18.33 -11.53
N PHE A 118 -14.27 18.35 -10.51
CA PHE A 118 -15.72 18.42 -10.72
C PHE A 118 -16.13 19.70 -11.46
N GLY A 119 -15.36 20.78 -11.31
CA GLY A 119 -15.59 22.05 -12.01
C GLY A 119 -16.74 22.87 -11.42
N ASP A 120 -17.17 22.55 -10.20
CA ASP A 120 -18.09 23.33 -9.40
C ASP A 120 -17.47 24.67 -8.97
N PHE A 121 -16.18 24.63 -8.59
CA PHE A 121 -15.35 25.79 -8.30
C PHE A 121 -14.18 25.86 -9.28
N VAL A 122 -13.99 27.01 -9.94
CA VAL A 122 -12.89 27.21 -10.89
C VAL A 122 -12.41 28.65 -10.76
N PRO A 123 -11.08 28.90 -10.65
CA PRO A 123 -10.56 30.25 -10.62
C PRO A 123 -10.82 30.98 -11.94
N VAL A 124 -11.44 32.16 -11.85
CA VAL A 124 -11.75 32.99 -13.01
C VAL A 124 -10.65 34.02 -13.29
N THR A 125 -9.85 34.38 -12.29
CA THR A 125 -8.79 35.37 -12.38
C THR A 125 -7.52 34.81 -13.02
N VAL A 126 -6.71 35.70 -13.61
CA VAL A 126 -5.42 35.31 -14.20
C VAL A 126 -4.48 34.76 -13.13
N GLU A 127 -4.40 35.41 -11.97
CA GLU A 127 -3.56 34.98 -10.85
C GLU A 127 -4.01 33.61 -10.31
N GLY A 128 -5.31 33.40 -10.10
CA GLY A 128 -5.85 32.13 -9.66
C GLY A 128 -5.59 30.99 -10.67
N ARG A 129 -5.63 31.28 -11.98
CA ARG A 129 -5.28 30.31 -13.03
C ARG A 129 -3.80 29.93 -13.04
N VAL A 130 -2.90 30.88 -12.75
CA VAL A 130 -1.47 30.56 -12.62
C VAL A 130 -1.24 29.60 -11.45
N VAL A 131 -1.89 29.85 -10.31
CA VAL A 131 -1.84 28.95 -9.14
C VAL A 131 -2.44 27.58 -9.50
N ALA A 132 -3.55 27.54 -10.23
CA ALA A 132 -4.18 26.30 -10.68
C ALA A 132 -3.23 25.44 -11.53
N VAL A 133 -2.55 26.05 -12.51
CA VAL A 133 -1.59 25.33 -13.36
C VAL A 133 -0.43 24.76 -12.52
N GLY A 134 0.10 25.54 -11.58
CA GLY A 134 1.13 25.06 -10.66
C GLY A 134 0.65 23.86 -9.84
N LEU A 135 -0.56 23.94 -9.28
CA LEU A 135 -1.16 22.86 -8.50
C LEU A 135 -1.40 21.59 -9.33
N MET A 136 -1.84 21.72 -10.58
CA MET A 136 -2.03 20.59 -11.50
C MET A 136 -0.71 19.85 -11.77
N VAL A 137 0.39 20.57 -12.02
CA VAL A 137 1.72 19.96 -12.23
C VAL A 137 2.17 19.22 -10.96
N CYS A 138 1.98 19.82 -9.79
CA CYS A 138 2.29 19.16 -8.52
C CYS A 138 1.45 17.90 -8.28
N GLY A 139 0.15 17.93 -8.61
CA GLY A 139 -0.74 16.78 -8.53
C GLY A 139 -0.26 15.62 -9.40
N LEU A 140 0.13 15.91 -10.65
CA LEU A 140 0.67 14.89 -11.56
C LEU A 140 1.98 14.28 -11.04
N ALA A 141 2.88 15.11 -10.51
CA ALA A 141 4.13 14.65 -9.92
C ALA A 141 3.89 13.73 -8.71
N LEU A 142 2.92 14.07 -7.85
CA LEU A 142 2.53 13.26 -6.70
C LEU A 142 2.06 11.86 -7.12
N VAL A 143 1.18 11.77 -8.11
CA VAL A 143 0.70 10.49 -8.64
C VAL A 143 1.85 9.66 -9.20
N GLY A 144 2.79 10.29 -9.91
CA GLY A 144 3.99 9.64 -10.43
C GLY A 144 4.88 9.04 -9.33
N VAL A 145 5.09 9.78 -8.23
CA VAL A 145 5.88 9.28 -7.08
C VAL A 145 5.20 8.08 -6.41
N ILE A 146 3.88 8.11 -6.25
CA ILE A 146 3.11 7.00 -5.69
C ILE A 146 3.27 5.76 -6.58
N ALA A 147 3.08 5.91 -7.89
CA ALA A 147 3.23 4.82 -8.86
C ALA A 147 4.65 4.23 -8.84
N ALA A 148 5.69 5.08 -8.82
CA ALA A 148 7.08 4.64 -8.75
C ALA A 148 7.40 3.89 -7.44
N THR A 149 6.81 4.33 -6.33
CA THR A 149 6.97 3.67 -5.03
C THR A 149 6.33 2.28 -5.04
N LEU A 150 5.13 2.15 -5.61
CA LEU A 150 4.44 0.87 -5.78
C LEU A 150 5.23 -0.08 -6.69
N ALA A 151 5.71 0.41 -7.84
CA ALA A 151 6.56 -0.38 -8.74
C ALA A 151 7.83 -0.86 -8.03
N SER A 152 8.51 0.03 -7.30
CA SER A 152 9.71 -0.33 -6.54
C SER A 152 9.45 -1.30 -5.40
N TRP A 153 8.23 -1.32 -4.84
CA TRP A 153 7.82 -2.31 -3.85
C TRP A 153 7.54 -3.67 -4.51
N LEU A 154 6.84 -3.67 -5.64
CA LEU A 154 6.55 -4.89 -6.39
C LEU A 154 7.83 -5.59 -6.84
N ILE A 155 8.77 -4.83 -7.40
CA ILE A 155 10.09 -5.35 -7.81
C ILE A 155 10.83 -5.95 -6.62
N ALA A 156 10.81 -5.29 -5.45
CA ALA A 156 11.46 -5.80 -4.25
C ALA A 156 10.81 -7.08 -3.69
N GLN A 157 9.50 -7.27 -3.91
CA GLN A 157 8.82 -8.53 -3.54
C GLN A 157 9.21 -9.66 -4.50
N VAL A 158 9.23 -9.38 -5.81
CA VAL A 158 9.62 -10.37 -6.82
C VAL A 158 11.07 -10.83 -6.62
N SER A 159 11.99 -9.91 -6.30
CA SER A 159 13.39 -10.28 -6.07
C SER A 159 13.58 -11.21 -4.86
N ILE A 160 12.77 -11.07 -3.80
CA ILE A 160 12.82 -11.97 -2.63
C ILE A 160 12.40 -13.39 -3.03
N VAL A 161 11.36 -13.52 -3.85
CA VAL A 161 10.89 -14.83 -4.33
C VAL A 161 11.95 -15.48 -5.22
N GLU A 162 12.54 -14.73 -6.16
CA GLU A 162 13.63 -15.23 -7.02
C GLU A 162 14.86 -15.67 -6.22
N GLU A 163 15.23 -14.93 -5.16
CA GLU A 163 16.35 -15.30 -4.29
C GLU A 163 16.09 -16.61 -3.54
N VAL A 164 14.86 -16.85 -3.07
CA VAL A 164 14.47 -18.09 -2.37
C VAL A 164 14.50 -19.28 -3.34
N GLU A 165 13.88 -19.15 -4.51
CA GLU A 165 13.87 -20.22 -5.53
C GLU A 165 15.28 -20.56 -6.02
N ALA A 166 16.13 -19.54 -6.21
CA ALA A 166 17.52 -19.74 -6.60
C ALA A 166 18.35 -20.42 -5.50
N GLN A 167 18.04 -20.17 -4.23
CA GLN A 167 18.69 -20.86 -3.11
C GLN A 167 18.29 -22.33 -3.03
N GLU A 168 17.00 -22.66 -3.19
CA GLU A 168 16.51 -24.05 -3.21
C GLU A 168 17.17 -24.84 -4.35
N THR A 169 17.16 -24.29 -5.57
CA THR A 169 17.79 -24.92 -6.75
C THR A 169 19.29 -25.16 -6.53
N ARG A 170 20.00 -24.20 -5.92
CA ARG A 170 21.44 -24.35 -5.62
C ARG A 170 21.71 -25.38 -4.54
N ALA A 171 20.85 -25.49 -3.54
CA ALA A 171 20.95 -26.51 -2.50
C ALA A 171 20.81 -27.91 -3.11
N GLU A 172 19.78 -28.13 -3.94
CA GLU A 172 19.55 -29.40 -4.64
C GLU A 172 20.74 -29.80 -5.54
N LEU A 173 21.29 -28.85 -6.30
CA LEU A 173 22.47 -29.11 -7.14
C LEU A 173 23.70 -29.51 -6.31
N THR A 174 23.91 -28.86 -5.17
CA THR A 174 25.04 -29.17 -4.28
C THR A 174 24.91 -30.58 -3.72
N GLU A 175 23.70 -30.95 -3.29
CA GLU A 175 23.39 -32.28 -2.78
C GLU A 175 23.63 -33.37 -3.84
N LEU A 176 23.15 -33.14 -5.08
CA LEU A 176 23.36 -34.08 -6.20
C LEU A 176 24.83 -34.26 -6.55
N ILE A 177 25.62 -33.18 -6.56
CA ILE A 177 27.07 -33.24 -6.82
C ILE A 177 27.77 -34.09 -5.73
N GLU A 178 27.38 -33.92 -4.48
CA GLU A 178 27.93 -34.68 -3.36
C GLU A 178 27.59 -36.17 -3.47
N MET A 179 26.34 -36.52 -3.79
CA MET A 179 25.93 -37.91 -4.03
C MET A 179 26.71 -38.56 -5.19
N VAL A 180 26.87 -37.85 -6.31
CA VAL A 180 27.67 -38.33 -7.45
C VAL A 180 29.13 -38.52 -7.06
N GLY A 181 29.68 -37.62 -6.25
CA GLY A 181 31.03 -37.74 -5.69
C GLY A 181 31.19 -39.01 -4.83
N ALA A 182 30.27 -39.25 -3.91
CA ALA A 182 30.27 -40.43 -3.05
C ALA A 182 30.18 -41.74 -3.85
N LEU A 183 29.25 -41.82 -4.81
CA LEU A 183 29.09 -42.98 -5.70
C LEU A 183 30.38 -43.27 -6.50
N ARG A 184 31.05 -42.22 -7.01
CA ARG A 184 32.33 -42.38 -7.73
C ARG A 184 33.43 -42.94 -6.83
N VAL A 185 33.49 -42.52 -5.56
CA VAL A 185 34.47 -43.03 -4.59
C VAL A 185 34.18 -44.50 -4.25
N GLU A 186 32.92 -44.87 -4.02
CA GLU A 186 32.52 -46.26 -3.75
C GLU A 186 32.86 -47.18 -4.92
N LEU A 187 32.57 -46.76 -6.17
CA LEU A 187 32.96 -47.49 -7.37
C LEU A 187 34.49 -47.66 -7.48
N ALA A 188 35.28 -46.65 -7.13
CA ALA A 188 36.74 -46.74 -7.13
C ALA A 188 37.24 -47.77 -6.10
N GLN A 189 36.65 -47.79 -4.90
CA GLN A 189 36.97 -48.76 -3.86
C GLN A 189 36.61 -50.19 -4.29
N LEU A 190 35.44 -50.39 -4.91
CA LEU A 190 35.05 -51.70 -5.45
C LEU A 190 35.98 -52.18 -6.57
N LYS A 191 36.42 -51.27 -7.44
CA LYS A 191 37.39 -51.61 -8.52
C LYS A 191 38.76 -52.01 -7.96
N ILE A 192 39.20 -51.38 -6.88
CA ILE A 192 40.46 -51.73 -6.19
C ILE A 192 40.32 -53.06 -5.43
N ALA A 193 39.18 -53.30 -4.79
CA ALA A 193 38.91 -54.53 -4.03
C ALA A 193 38.68 -55.75 -4.93
N ASN A 194 38.25 -55.56 -6.18
CA ASN A 194 38.02 -56.63 -7.15
C ASN A 194 38.79 -56.39 -8.48
N PRO A 195 40.12 -56.64 -8.50
CA PRO A 195 40.96 -56.42 -9.69
C PRO A 195 40.70 -57.43 -10.83
N SER A 196 39.84 -58.43 -10.63
CA SER A 196 39.55 -59.50 -11.59
C SER A 196 38.36 -59.22 -12.52
N ALA A 197 37.68 -58.08 -12.38
CA ALA A 197 36.56 -57.74 -13.23
C ALA A 197 37.05 -57.26 -14.61
N PRO A 198 36.62 -57.88 -15.73
CA PRO A 198 37.10 -57.56 -17.06
C PRO A 198 36.81 -56.09 -17.41
N ASP A 199 37.78 -55.42 -18.00
CA ASP A 199 37.69 -54.03 -18.43
C ASP A 199 36.57 -53.90 -19.49
N GLY A 200 35.48 -53.21 -19.12
CA GLY A 200 34.28 -53.01 -19.94
C GLY A 200 34.46 -51.98 -21.06
N SER A 201 35.64 -51.92 -21.67
CA SER A 201 35.91 -51.13 -22.87
C SER A 201 34.90 -51.51 -23.96
N PRO A 202 34.10 -50.56 -24.50
CA PRO A 202 33.22 -50.86 -25.63
C PRO A 202 34.11 -51.29 -26.81
N PRO A 203 33.79 -52.38 -27.53
CA PRO A 203 34.59 -52.80 -28.67
C PRO A 203 34.62 -51.65 -29.69
N GLY A 204 35.83 -51.18 -29.99
CA GLY A 204 36.07 -50.13 -30.97
C GLY A 204 35.40 -50.51 -32.29
N ARG A 205 34.52 -49.63 -32.77
CA ARG A 205 33.94 -49.76 -34.11
C ARG A 205 35.00 -49.36 -35.13
N SER A 206 35.64 -50.35 -35.72
CA SER A 206 36.28 -50.30 -37.05
C SER A 206 35.24 -50.40 -38.15
#